data_AF-A0A9Q4ERV6-F1
#
_entry.id   AF-A0A9Q4ERV6-F1
#
_cell.length_a   1.000
_cell.length_b   1.000
_cell.length_c   1.000
_cell.angle_alpha   90.00
_cell.angle_beta   90.00
_cell.angle_gamma   90.00
#
_symmetry.space_group_name_H-M   'P 1'
#
loop_
_entity.id
_entity.type
_entity.pdbx_description
1 polymer ?
#
loop_
_entity_poly.entity_id
_entity_poly.type
_entity_poly.pdbx_seq_one_letter_code
_entity_poly.pdbx_strand_id
1 'polypeptide(L)' 'MYWIEWKENDELKSIVAEGFVEWAAILEDLYQKRLEHVEWKRL' A
#
# COMPACT_ATOMS: atom_id res chain seq x y z
N MET A 1 1.53 9.18 9.54
CA MET A 1 2.17 8.89 8.25
C MET A 1 2.45 7.39 8.16
N TYR A 2 2.17 6.78 7.02
CA TYR A 2 2.30 5.35 6.77
C TYR A 2 2.98 5.17 5.42
N TRP A 3 4.02 4.36 5.38
CA TRP A 3 4.63 3.92 4.13
C TRP A 3 4.00 2.60 3.72
N ILE A 4 3.64 2.49 2.44
CA ILE A 4 3.01 1.31 1.86
C ILE A 4 3.80 0.95 0.61
N GLU A 5 4.13 -0.32 0.44
CA GLU A 5 4.87 -0.87 -0.70
C GLU A 5 4.16 -2.11 -1.23
N TRP A 6 4.16 -2.29 -2.54
CA TRP A 6 3.59 -3.46 -3.18
C TRP A 6 4.32 -3.80 -4.47
N LYS A 7 4.10 -5.02 -4.96
CA LYS A 7 4.61 -5.49 -6.24
C LYS A 7 3.46 -5.58 -7.26
N GLU A 8 3.64 -4.95 -8.42
CA GLU A 8 2.68 -5.01 -9.53
C GLU A 8 3.45 -5.20 -10.84
N ASN A 9 3.15 -6.27 -11.60
CA ASN A 9 3.84 -6.60 -12.87
C ASN A 9 5.38 -6.64 -12.76
N ASP A 10 5.89 -7.29 -11.71
CA ASP A 10 7.33 -7.34 -11.40
C ASP A 10 7.99 -6.01 -11.00
N GLU A 11 7.22 -4.92 -10.90
CA GLU A 11 7.70 -3.63 -10.44
C GLU A 11 7.31 -3.38 -8.98
N LEU A 12 8.28 -2.91 -8.19
CA LEU A 12 8.06 -2.46 -6.82
C LEU A 12 7.53 -1.02 -6.84
N LYS A 13 6.40 -0.78 -6.17
CA LYS A 13 5.76 0.53 -6.06
C LYS A 13 5.63 0.89 -4.59
N SER A 14 5.74 2.17 -4.26
CA SER A 14 5.51 2.65 -2.90
C SER A 14 4.80 4.00 -2.87
N ILE A 15 4.10 4.26 -1.77
CA ILE A 15 3.41 5.51 -1.48
C ILE A 15 3.46 5.81 0.02
N VAL A 16 3.35 7.09 0.35
CA VAL A 16 3.20 7.56 1.73
C VAL A 16 1.80 8.12 1.91
N ALA A 17 1.08 7.60 2.90
CA ALA A 17 -0.21 8.12 3.34
C ALA A 17 -0.02 8.95 4.62
N GLU A 18 -0.56 10.16 4.66
CA GLU A 18 -0.42 11.05 5.81
C GLU A 18 -1.34 10.60 6.95
N GLY A 19 -2.57 10.24 6.61
CA GLY A 19 -3.64 9.90 7.52
C GLY A 19 -3.99 8.42 7.58
N PHE A 20 -4.63 8.01 8.68
CA PHE A 20 -5.14 6.65 8.85
C PHE A 20 -6.22 6.30 7.81
N VAL A 21 -7.12 7.23 7.50
CA VAL A 21 -8.20 7.01 6.52
C VAL A 21 -7.65 6.79 5.11
N GLU A 22 -6.66 7.60 4.72
CA GLU A 22 -5.97 7.47 3.43
C GLU A 22 -5.21 6.14 3.34
N TRP A 23 -4.46 5.78 4.40
CA TRP A 23 -3.77 4.50 4.49
C TRP A 23 -4.72 3.31 4.32
N ALA A 24 -5.86 3.33 5.02
CA ALA A 24 -6.84 2.25 4.96
C ALA A 24 -7.46 2.10 3.56
N ALA A 25 -7.80 3.21 2.91
CA ALA A 25 -8.35 3.20 1.56
C ALA A 25 -7.37 2.65 0.52
N ILE A 26 -6.07 3.00 0.63
CA ILE A 26 -5.03 2.48 -0.26
C ILE A 26 -4.87 0.97 -0.07
N LEU A 27 -4.80 0.49 1.18
CA LEU A 27 -4.70 -0.95 1.42
C LEU A 27 -5.91 -1.72 0.89
N GLU A 28 -7.12 -1.18 1.07
CA GLU A 28 -8.33 -1.81 0.54
C GLU A 28 -8.26 -1.99 -0.98
N ASP A 29 -7.86 -0.96 -1.73
CA ASP A 29 -7.67 -1.02 -3.18
C ASP A 29 -6.59 -2.04 -3.58
N LEU A 30 -5.44 -2.05 -2.89
CA LEU A 30 -4.36 -3.00 -3.14
C LEU A 30 -4.79 -4.46 -2.89
N TYR A 31 -5.56 -4.71 -1.82
CA TYR A 31 -6.12 -6.02 -1.53
C TYR A 31 -7.18 -6.45 -2.55
N GLN A 32 -8.03 -5.52 -3.02
CA GLN A 32 -9.00 -5.81 -4.09
C GLN A 32 -8.31 -6.22 -5.39
N LYS A 33 -7.15 -5.64 -5.68
CA LYS A 33 -6.29 -6.00 -6.83
C LYS A 33 -5.58 -7.36 -6.70
N ARG A 34 -5.73 -8.04 -5.56
CA ARG A 34 -5.14 -9.36 -5.26
C ARG A 34 -3.63 -9.41 -5.53
N LEU A 35 -2.95 -8.33 -5.18
CA LEU A 35 -1.50 -8.25 -5.36
C LEU A 35 -0.81 -9.32 -4.49
N GLU A 36 0.20 -9.96 -5.06
CA GLU A 36 0.93 -11.05 -4.41
C GLU A 36 1.75 -10.57 -3.20
N HIS A 37 2.08 -9.28 -3.17
CA HIS A 37 2.92 -8.68 -2.14
C HIS A 37 2.46 -7.26 -1.82
N VAL A 38 2.10 -7.04 -0.56
CA VAL A 38 1.78 -5.73 0.02
C VAL A 38 2.38 -5.66 1.42
N GLU A 39 3.26 -4.70 1.64
CA GLU A 39 3.84 -4.37 2.94
C GLU A 39 3.50 -2.94 3.33
N TRP A 40 3.42 -2.68 4.63
CA TRP A 40 3.26 -1.32 5.14
C TRP A 40 3.93 -1.16 6.50
N LYS A 41 4.35 0.07 6.79
CA LYS A 41 5.00 0.47 8.05
C LYS A 41 4.45 1.81 8.48
N ARG A 42 4.19 1.94 9.78
CA ARG A 42 3.91 3.25 10.38
C ARG A 42 5.24 4.01 10.51
N LEU A 43 5.27 5.24 10.00
CA LEU A 43 6.39 6.17 10.11
C LEU A 43 6.26 7.03 11.38
#